data_AF-A0A2V2WSZ1-F1
#
_entry.id   AF-A0A2V2WSZ1-F1
#
_cell.length_a   1.000
_cell.length_b   1.000
_cell.length_c   1.000
_cell.angle_alpha   90.00
_cell.angle_beta   90.00
_cell.angle_gamma   90.00
#
_symmetry.space_group_name_H-M   'P 1'
#
loop_
_entity.id
_entity.type
_entity.pdbx_description
1 polymer ?
#
loop_
_entity_poly.entity_id
_entity_poly.type
_entity_poly.pdbx_seq_one_letter_code
_entity_poly.pdbx_strand_id
1 'polypeptide(L)'
;MQPHDGIPCTSPGHGKAECLSYPAQAKTLHVVTDSQSLLAAVTKGPRSHTDWTEDRLWQRLLSLTRAGWSVQLQFCYEHRGVHVNEPADHATQTTATGQYTEHGIAPIQRTDLLPCINTQLTNKWRSTMHQDTHHYLLGGARPSDPGGKHLITQEALDQQERTNIA
;
A
#
# COMPACT_ATOMS: atom_id res chain seq x y z
N MET A 1 -6.34 -81.25 34.00
CA MET A 1 -5.68 -80.80 32.76
C MET A 1 -6.62 -79.82 32.08
N GLN A 2 -6.17 -78.58 31.82
CA GLN A 2 -6.92 -77.59 31.01
C GLN A 2 -7.01 -78.04 29.54
N PRO A 3 -7.91 -77.43 28.74
CA PRO A 3 -7.48 -76.29 27.94
C PRO A 3 -8.45 -75.09 27.97
N HIS A 4 -7.89 -73.94 27.60
CA HIS A 4 -8.51 -72.64 27.41
C HIS A 4 -9.33 -72.58 26.11
N ASP A 5 -10.44 -71.83 26.12
CA ASP A 5 -11.07 -71.33 24.89
C ASP A 5 -11.28 -69.82 24.97
N GLY A 6 -10.90 -69.16 23.87
CA GLY A 6 -10.54 -67.75 23.78
C GLY A 6 -11.71 -66.76 23.74
N ILE A 7 -11.44 -65.58 24.30
CA ILE A 7 -12.26 -64.36 24.15
C ILE A 7 -11.94 -63.74 22.77
N PRO A 8 -12.93 -63.46 21.92
CA PRO A 8 -12.67 -62.77 20.66
C PRO A 8 -12.47 -61.27 20.90
N CYS A 9 -11.32 -60.77 20.43
CA CYS A 9 -10.98 -59.36 20.35
C CYS A 9 -12.02 -58.62 19.49
N THR A 10 -12.81 -57.73 20.09
CA THR A 10 -13.59 -56.74 19.34
C THR A 10 -12.69 -55.52 19.07
N SER A 11 -12.44 -55.28 17.79
CA SER A 11 -11.78 -54.09 17.27
C SER A 11 -12.48 -52.81 17.75
N PRO A 12 -11.78 -51.78 18.26
CA PRO A 12 -12.40 -50.48 18.48
C PRO A 12 -12.73 -49.87 17.12
N GLY A 13 -14.03 -49.74 16.86
CA GLY A 13 -14.56 -49.05 15.70
C GLY A 13 -13.91 -47.69 15.52
N HIS A 14 -13.56 -47.43 14.27
CA HIS A 14 -13.05 -46.17 13.74
C HIS A 14 -13.87 -45.00 14.30
N GLY A 15 -13.37 -44.36 15.36
CA GLY A 15 -13.88 -43.08 15.82
C GLY A 15 -13.65 -42.08 14.72
N LYS A 16 -14.70 -41.79 13.93
CA LYS A 16 -14.72 -40.56 13.16
C LYS A 16 -14.56 -39.45 14.19
N ALA A 17 -13.41 -38.78 14.16
CA ALA A 17 -13.29 -37.47 14.73
C ALA A 17 -14.31 -36.60 14.01
N GLU A 18 -15.52 -36.53 14.56
CA GLU A 18 -16.42 -35.43 14.28
C GLU A 18 -15.66 -34.19 14.74
N CYS A 19 -15.02 -33.55 13.78
CA CYS A 19 -14.49 -32.21 13.92
C CYS A 19 -15.72 -31.37 14.23
N LEU A 20 -16.03 -31.21 15.52
CA LEU A 20 -17.00 -30.26 16.04
C LEU A 20 -16.51 -28.89 15.60
N SER A 21 -16.88 -28.55 14.38
CA SER A 21 -16.68 -27.26 13.76
C SER A 21 -17.70 -26.37 14.45
N TYR A 22 -17.36 -25.89 15.64
CA TYR A 22 -18.09 -24.78 16.23
C TYR A 22 -18.18 -23.72 15.14
N PRO A 23 -19.38 -23.23 14.77
CA PRO A 23 -19.47 -22.17 13.79
C PRO A 23 -18.60 -21.05 14.31
N ALA A 24 -17.57 -20.69 13.54
CA ALA A 24 -16.72 -19.56 13.85
C ALA A 24 -17.66 -18.39 14.11
N GLN A 25 -17.69 -17.91 15.35
CA GLN A 25 -18.65 -16.90 15.78
C GLN A 25 -18.45 -15.69 14.86
N ALA A 26 -19.40 -15.44 13.97
CA ALA A 26 -19.24 -14.42 12.93
C ALA A 26 -19.16 -13.06 13.62
N LYS A 27 -17.96 -12.45 13.59
CA LYS A 27 -17.73 -11.16 14.22
C LYS A 27 -18.24 -10.08 13.29
N THR A 28 -19.07 -9.18 13.79
CA THR A 28 -19.58 -8.07 12.98
C THR A 28 -18.85 -6.79 13.35
N LEU A 29 -18.21 -6.16 12.37
CA LEU A 29 -17.62 -4.84 12.48
C LEU A 29 -18.64 -3.83 11.94
N HIS A 30 -19.06 -2.91 12.80
CA HIS A 30 -19.96 -1.83 12.40
C HIS A 30 -19.14 -0.53 12.24
N VAL A 31 -19.17 0.03 11.05
CA VAL A 31 -18.45 1.25 10.68
C VAL A 31 -19.47 2.34 10.39
N VAL A 32 -19.47 3.39 11.21
CA VAL A 32 -20.27 4.59 10.98
C VAL A 32 -19.41 5.60 10.24
N THR A 33 -19.94 6.21 9.19
CA THR A 33 -19.21 7.16 8.35
C THR A 33 -20.14 8.24 7.83
N ASP A 34 -19.61 9.44 7.64
CA ASP A 34 -20.24 10.55 6.94
C ASP A 34 -19.69 10.78 5.52
N SER A 35 -18.76 9.94 5.11
CA SER A 35 -18.12 10.05 3.82
C SER A 35 -19.03 9.52 2.71
N GLN A 36 -19.66 10.43 1.99
CA GLN A 36 -20.48 10.09 0.83
C GLN A 36 -19.64 9.47 -0.29
N SER A 37 -18.37 9.88 -0.43
CA SER A 37 -17.43 9.29 -1.38
C SER A 37 -17.09 7.84 -1.03
N LEU A 38 -16.91 7.52 0.26
CA LEU A 38 -16.73 6.13 0.71
C LEU A 38 -17.96 5.27 0.37
N LEU A 39 -19.16 5.76 0.65
CA LEU A 39 -20.40 5.04 0.31
C LEU A 39 -20.50 4.78 -1.20
N ALA A 40 -20.16 5.78 -2.03
CA ALA A 40 -20.14 5.64 -3.48
C ALA A 40 -19.11 4.60 -3.93
N ALA A 41 -17.91 4.58 -3.36
CA ALA A 41 -16.87 3.61 -3.67
C ALA A 41 -17.32 2.17 -3.33
N VAL A 42 -17.90 1.94 -2.14
CA VAL A 42 -18.37 0.59 -1.77
C VAL A 42 -19.57 0.16 -2.61
N THR A 43 -20.42 1.08 -3.07
CA THR A 43 -21.58 0.72 -3.89
C THR A 43 -21.21 0.34 -5.33
N LYS A 44 -20.17 0.96 -5.90
CA LYS A 44 -19.69 0.66 -7.27
C LYS A 44 -19.13 -0.75 -7.43
N GLY A 45 -18.67 -1.36 -6.33
CA GLY A 45 -18.11 -2.71 -6.30
C GLY A 45 -16.67 -2.79 -6.84
N PRO A 46 -15.90 -3.83 -6.44
CA PRO A 46 -14.45 -3.89 -6.60
C PRO A 46 -13.95 -3.86 -8.05
N ARG A 47 -14.80 -4.18 -9.03
CA ARG A 47 -14.43 -4.25 -10.46
C ARG A 47 -14.51 -2.90 -11.18
N SER A 48 -15.08 -1.89 -10.54
CA SER A 48 -15.37 -0.60 -11.16
C SER A 48 -14.40 0.51 -10.71
N HIS A 49 -13.34 0.17 -9.98
CA HIS A 49 -12.40 1.14 -9.42
C HIS A 49 -11.27 1.47 -10.39
N THR A 50 -11.01 2.77 -10.50
CA THR A 50 -9.85 3.32 -11.21
C THR A 50 -8.89 4.04 -10.27
N ASP A 51 -9.26 4.21 -9.00
CA ASP A 51 -8.46 4.88 -7.98
C ASP A 51 -7.79 3.88 -7.03
N TRP A 52 -6.53 4.15 -6.70
CA TRP A 52 -5.72 3.36 -5.77
C TRP A 52 -6.32 3.32 -4.36
N THR A 53 -6.93 4.42 -3.92
CA THR A 53 -7.54 4.50 -2.58
C THR A 53 -8.75 3.58 -2.48
N GLU A 54 -9.61 3.58 -3.51
CA GLU A 54 -10.76 2.69 -3.59
C GLU A 54 -10.33 1.21 -3.66
N ASP A 55 -9.28 0.87 -4.43
CA ASP A 55 -8.74 -0.50 -4.47
C ASP A 55 -8.21 -0.95 -3.10
N ARG A 56 -7.42 -0.10 -2.43
CA ARG A 56 -6.87 -0.40 -1.09
C ARG A 56 -7.99 -0.59 -0.06
N LEU A 57 -9.07 0.20 -0.13
CA LEU A 57 -10.25 0.03 0.70
C LEU A 57 -10.85 -1.38 0.52
N TRP A 58 -11.06 -1.80 -0.72
CA TRP A 58 -11.63 -3.13 -1.02
C TRP A 58 -10.72 -4.27 -0.60
N GLN A 59 -9.41 -4.15 -0.78
CA GLN A 59 -8.45 -5.14 -0.27
C GLN A 59 -8.57 -5.32 1.24
N ARG A 60 -8.76 -4.23 2.00
CA ARG A 60 -8.98 -4.29 3.45
C ARG A 60 -10.31 -4.95 3.80
N LEU A 61 -11.39 -4.58 3.14
CA LEU A 61 -12.71 -5.20 3.34
C LEU A 61 -12.67 -6.71 3.06
N LEU A 62 -12.05 -7.13 1.95
CA LEU A 62 -11.87 -8.54 1.59
C LEU A 62 -11.03 -9.29 2.63
N SER A 63 -10.00 -8.65 3.18
CA SER A 63 -9.15 -9.25 4.21
C SER A 63 -9.96 -9.51 5.50
N LEU A 64 -10.82 -8.56 5.89
CA LEU A 64 -11.74 -8.73 7.02
C LEU A 64 -12.72 -9.87 6.78
N THR A 65 -13.35 -9.92 5.59
CA THR A 65 -14.27 -11.01 5.24
C THR A 65 -13.59 -12.38 5.25
N ARG A 66 -12.37 -12.49 4.72
CA ARG A 66 -11.57 -13.72 4.77
C ARG A 66 -11.20 -14.13 6.19
N ALA A 67 -11.05 -13.17 7.10
CA ALA A 67 -10.83 -13.42 8.52
C ALA A 67 -12.12 -13.74 9.31
N GLY A 68 -13.25 -13.93 8.63
CA GLY A 68 -14.53 -14.28 9.24
C GLY A 68 -15.32 -13.08 9.81
N TRP A 69 -14.96 -11.86 9.41
CA TRP A 69 -15.70 -10.66 9.81
C TRP A 69 -16.78 -10.28 8.78
N SER A 70 -17.97 -9.94 9.29
CA SER A 70 -18.99 -9.22 8.53
C SER A 70 -18.78 -7.72 8.74
N VAL A 71 -18.68 -6.93 7.67
CA VAL A 71 -18.52 -5.47 7.77
C VAL A 71 -19.83 -4.80 7.38
N GLN A 72 -20.40 -4.03 8.31
CA GLN A 72 -21.59 -3.21 8.09
C GLN A 72 -21.19 -1.74 8.06
N LEU A 73 -21.56 -1.04 6.99
CA LEU A 73 -21.32 0.39 6.81
C LEU A 73 -22.63 1.13 7.02
N GLN A 74 -22.66 2.05 7.99
CA GLN A 74 -23.79 2.94 8.25
C GLN A 74 -23.39 4.37 7.91
N PHE A 75 -24.15 5.00 7.03
CA PHE A 75 -23.97 6.41 6.70
C PHE A 75 -24.67 7.31 7.74
N CYS A 76 -23.99 8.36 8.19
CA CYS A 76 -24.53 9.41 9.05
C CYS A 76 -24.20 10.78 8.45
N TYR A 77 -25.08 11.77 8.58
CA TYR A 77 -24.77 13.12 8.12
C TYR A 77 -23.92 13.84 9.17
N GLU A 78 -22.88 14.56 8.72
CA GLU A 78 -22.10 15.48 9.56
C GLU A 78 -23.02 16.43 10.34
N HIS A 79 -22.63 16.75 11.57
CA HIS A 79 -23.29 17.75 12.43
C HIS A 79 -24.76 17.49 12.83
N ARG A 80 -25.22 16.24 12.77
CA ARG A 80 -26.56 15.83 13.25
C ARG A 80 -26.60 15.18 14.64
N GLY A 81 -25.56 15.37 15.46
CA GLY A 81 -25.57 14.98 16.88
C GLY A 81 -25.30 13.50 17.15
N VAL A 82 -24.67 12.78 16.22
CA VAL A 82 -24.10 11.45 16.51
C VAL A 82 -22.80 11.66 17.27
N HIS A 83 -22.91 11.75 18.60
CA HIS A 83 -21.84 12.07 19.56
C HIS A 83 -20.59 11.15 19.48
N VAL A 84 -20.62 10.08 18.68
CA VAL A 84 -19.51 9.16 18.44
C VAL A 84 -18.74 9.41 17.13
N ASN A 85 -19.27 10.21 16.20
CA ASN A 85 -18.55 10.59 14.97
C ASN A 85 -17.60 11.77 15.22
N GLU A 86 -17.99 12.71 16.08
CA GLU A 86 -17.18 13.89 16.41
C GLU A 86 -15.79 13.53 16.98
N PRO A 87 -15.63 12.51 17.85
CA PRO A 87 -14.31 12.00 18.22
C PRO A 87 -13.51 11.41 17.05
N ALA A 88 -14.17 10.82 16.05
CA ALA A 88 -13.52 10.29 14.86
C ALA A 88 -13.02 11.42 13.94
N ASP A 89 -13.78 12.52 13.84
CA ASP A 89 -13.35 13.72 13.11
C ASP A 89 -12.13 14.38 13.78
N HIS A 90 -12.17 14.46 15.11
CA HIS A 90 -11.04 14.95 15.89
C HIS A 90 -9.81 14.03 15.76
N ALA A 91 -9.99 12.71 15.83
CA ALA A 91 -8.91 11.75 15.59
C ALA A 91 -8.33 11.87 14.17
N THR A 92 -9.15 12.12 13.16
CA THR A 92 -8.71 12.35 11.78
C THR A 92 -7.83 13.61 11.68
N GLN A 93 -8.23 14.73 12.29
CA GLN A 93 -7.40 15.94 12.38
C GLN A 93 -6.06 15.67 13.09
N THR A 94 -6.07 14.82 14.11
CA THR A 94 -4.85 14.44 14.86
C THR A 94 -3.98 13.44 14.09
N THR A 95 -4.54 12.75 13.09
CA THR A 95 -3.80 11.84 12.20
C THR A 95 -3.17 12.61 11.04
N ALA A 96 -3.75 13.73 10.60
CA ALA A 96 -3.13 14.65 9.65
C ALA A 96 -1.81 15.26 10.18
N THR A 97 -1.67 15.38 11.50
CA THR A 97 -0.41 15.72 12.18
C THR A 97 0.54 14.52 12.38
N GLY A 98 0.19 13.35 11.84
CA GLY A 98 1.07 12.19 11.73
C GLY A 98 1.04 11.20 12.90
N GLN A 99 0.22 11.44 13.94
CA GLN A 99 0.30 10.68 15.20
C GLN A 99 -0.16 9.21 15.11
N TYR A 100 -0.96 8.85 14.10
CA TYR A 100 -1.48 7.48 13.92
C TYR A 100 -1.07 6.83 12.59
N THR A 101 -0.15 7.45 11.85
CA THR A 101 0.47 6.86 10.66
C THR A 101 1.55 5.88 11.09
N GLU A 102 1.56 4.70 10.47
CA GLU A 102 2.62 3.70 10.63
C GLU A 102 4.00 4.36 10.53
N HIS A 103 4.79 4.28 11.60
CA HIS A 103 6.14 4.85 11.66
C HIS A 103 7.02 4.15 10.62
N GLY A 104 7.21 4.79 9.46
CA GLY A 104 7.98 4.25 8.35
C GLY A 104 7.45 4.63 6.97
N ILE A 105 6.19 5.07 6.86
CA ILE A 105 5.64 5.62 5.62
C ILE A 105 5.45 7.12 5.80
N ALA A 106 6.50 7.90 5.54
CA ALA A 106 6.32 9.32 5.31
C ALA A 106 5.45 9.46 4.04
N PRO A 107 4.28 10.11 4.11
CA PRO A 107 3.52 10.39 2.90
C PRO A 107 4.40 11.30 2.02
N ILE A 108 4.91 10.75 0.91
CA ILE A 108 5.50 11.58 -0.14
C ILE A 108 4.34 12.45 -0.64
N GLN A 109 4.40 13.75 -0.38
CA GLN A 109 3.33 14.62 -0.88
C GLN A 109 3.32 14.57 -2.40
N ARG A 110 2.17 14.83 -3.01
CA ARG A 110 2.04 14.82 -4.48
C ARG A 110 3.04 15.76 -5.16
N THR A 111 3.43 16.85 -4.49
CA THR A 111 4.48 17.79 -4.90
C THR A 111 5.88 17.18 -4.90
N ASP A 112 6.12 16.20 -4.06
CA ASP A 112 7.44 15.63 -3.79
C ASP A 112 7.71 14.38 -4.63
N LEU A 113 6.66 13.81 -5.25
CA LEU A 113 6.75 12.63 -6.11
C LEU A 113 7.65 12.85 -7.32
N LEU A 114 7.50 13.99 -8.02
CA LEU A 114 8.29 14.27 -9.22
C LEU A 114 9.79 14.42 -8.90
N PRO A 115 10.21 15.22 -7.89
CA PRO A 115 11.59 15.23 -7.42
C PRO A 115 12.11 13.85 -6.97
N CYS A 116 11.29 13.06 -6.27
CA CYS A 116 11.67 11.74 -5.78
C CYS A 116 11.93 10.76 -6.93
N ILE A 117 11.01 10.67 -7.90
CA ILE A 117 11.14 9.82 -9.09
C ILE A 117 12.36 10.23 -9.90
N ASN A 118 12.54 11.54 -10.15
CA ASN A 118 13.71 12.04 -10.88
C ASN A 118 15.01 11.68 -10.16
N THR A 119 15.06 11.82 -8.84
CA THR A 119 16.24 11.45 -8.04
C THR A 119 16.53 9.95 -8.12
N GLN A 120 15.52 9.09 -7.96
CA GLN A 120 15.69 7.64 -8.02
C GLN A 120 16.15 7.18 -9.41
N LEU A 121 15.51 7.65 -10.47
CA LEU A 121 15.88 7.31 -11.85
C LEU A 121 17.29 7.79 -12.17
N THR A 122 17.63 9.02 -11.76
CA THR A 122 18.98 9.58 -11.95
C THR A 122 20.04 8.76 -11.21
N ASN A 123 19.78 8.39 -9.95
CA ASN A 123 20.74 7.60 -9.16
C ASN A 123 20.91 6.18 -9.73
N LYS A 124 19.81 5.55 -10.15
CA LYS A 124 19.86 4.23 -10.78
C LYS A 124 20.65 4.29 -12.09
N TRP A 125 20.38 5.27 -12.93
CA TRP A 125 21.12 5.48 -14.17
C TRP A 125 22.60 5.73 -13.88
N ARG A 126 22.96 6.62 -12.94
CA ARG A 126 24.38 6.82 -12.51
C ARG A 126 25.05 5.52 -12.08
N SER A 127 24.35 4.68 -11.31
CA SER A 127 24.92 3.41 -10.81
C SER A 127 25.24 2.40 -11.92
N THR A 128 24.62 2.56 -13.10
CA THR A 128 24.86 1.70 -14.27
C THR A 128 25.89 2.24 -15.26
N MET A 129 26.39 3.47 -15.06
CA MET A 129 27.34 4.10 -15.99
C MET A 129 28.78 3.85 -15.56
N HIS A 130 29.67 3.70 -16.54
CA HIS A 130 31.11 3.63 -16.28
C HIS A 130 31.60 5.01 -15.84
N GLN A 131 32.46 5.06 -14.81
CA GLN A 131 32.96 6.32 -14.25
C GLN A 131 33.71 7.18 -15.27
N ASP A 132 34.28 6.55 -16.30
CA ASP A 132 35.00 7.22 -17.39
C ASP A 132 34.07 7.74 -18.52
N THR A 133 32.75 7.66 -18.33
CA THR A 133 31.80 8.18 -19.33
C THR A 133 31.50 9.64 -19.05
N HIS A 134 31.90 10.53 -19.96
CA HIS A 134 31.62 11.95 -19.86
C HIS A 134 30.21 12.30 -20.39
N HIS A 135 29.48 13.14 -19.67
CA HIS A 135 28.09 13.49 -19.99
C HIS A 135 27.86 15.00 -20.06
N TYR A 136 27.49 15.48 -21.24
CA TYR A 136 27.31 16.90 -21.48
C TYR A 136 25.84 17.22 -21.75
N LEU A 137 25.37 18.34 -21.18
CA LEU A 137 24.07 18.90 -21.55
C LEU A 137 24.18 19.44 -22.97
N LEU A 138 23.23 19.11 -23.85
CA LEU A 138 23.15 19.72 -25.17
C LEU A 138 22.52 21.12 -25.08
N GLY A 139 23.03 22.07 -25.86
CA GLY A 139 22.53 23.45 -25.84
C GLY A 139 23.57 24.52 -26.21
N GLY A 140 24.60 24.15 -26.98
CA GLY A 140 25.52 25.12 -27.59
C GLY A 140 24.90 25.85 -28.78
N ALA A 141 25.73 26.47 -29.62
CA ALA A 141 25.26 27.27 -30.75
C ALA A 141 24.40 26.47 -31.76
N ARG A 142 24.65 25.17 -31.89
CA ARG A 142 23.79 24.21 -32.60
C ARG A 142 23.07 23.29 -31.61
N PRO A 143 21.89 22.74 -31.98
CA PRO A 143 21.14 21.81 -31.13
C PRO A 143 21.92 20.54 -30.71
N SER A 144 22.94 20.17 -31.49
CA SER A 144 23.84 19.04 -31.22
C SER A 144 25.06 19.41 -30.39
N ASP A 145 25.31 20.69 -30.15
CA ASP A 145 26.53 21.13 -29.48
C ASP A 145 26.37 21.01 -27.96
N PRO A 146 27.41 20.56 -27.25
CA PRO A 146 27.40 20.55 -25.80
C PRO A 146 27.33 21.99 -25.26
N GLY A 147 26.37 22.27 -24.39
CA GLY A 147 26.09 23.55 -23.75
C GLY A 147 27.06 23.92 -22.62
N GLY A 148 28.25 23.29 -22.58
CA GLY A 148 29.30 23.63 -21.62
C GLY A 148 28.98 23.32 -20.16
N LYS A 149 27.96 22.50 -19.90
CA LYS A 149 27.56 22.03 -18.57
C LYS A 149 27.50 20.52 -18.51
N HIS A 150 27.80 19.96 -17.35
CA HIS A 150 27.63 18.55 -17.10
C HIS A 150 26.13 18.22 -17.02
N LEU A 151 25.69 17.17 -17.72
CA LEU A 151 24.27 16.81 -17.84
C LEU A 151 23.61 16.56 -16.47
N ILE A 152 24.39 16.05 -15.51
CA ILE A 152 23.89 15.49 -14.25
C ILE A 152 23.94 16.50 -13.11
N THR A 153 25.06 17.20 -12.95
CA THR A 153 25.26 18.18 -11.88
C THR A 153 24.82 19.58 -12.29
N GLN A 154 24.60 19.80 -13.60
CA GLN A 154 24.39 21.11 -14.22
C GLN A 154 25.52 22.13 -13.95
N GLU A 155 26.64 21.67 -13.39
CA GLU A 155 27.82 22.46 -13.15
C GLU A 155 28.50 22.79 -14.48
N ALA A 156 29.23 23.90 -14.53
CA ALA A 156 30.03 24.26 -15.68
C ALA A 156 31.17 23.24 -15.83
N LEU A 157 31.41 22.81 -17.08
CA LEU A 157 32.55 21.95 -17.39
C LEU A 157 33.86 22.69 -17.15
N ASP A 158 34.87 21.95 -16.69
CA ASP A 158 36.19 22.52 -16.46
C ASP A 158 36.91 22.87 -17.78
N GLN A 159 38.05 23.54 -17.68
CA GLN A 159 38.79 23.99 -18.86
C GLN A 159 39.27 22.82 -19.74
N GLN A 160 39.64 21.68 -19.14
CA GLN A 160 40.13 20.51 -19.87
C GLN A 160 38.98 19.78 -20.59
N GLU A 161 37.85 19.60 -19.91
CA GLU A 161 36.62 19.07 -20.48
C GLU A 161 36.10 19.94 -21.61
N ARG A 162 36.16 21.27 -21.46
CA ARG A 162 35.81 22.24 -22.50
C ARG A 162 36.72 22.17 -23.73
N THR A 163 38.02 21.92 -23.56
CA THR A 163 38.92 21.73 -24.70
C THR A 163 38.72 20.38 -25.39
N ASN A 164 38.28 19.36 -24.67
CA ASN A 164 38.04 18.03 -25.23
C ASN A 164 36.73 17.93 -26.05
N ILE A 165 35.82 18.89 -25.88
CA ILE A 165 34.51 18.95 -26.58
C ILE A 165 34.46 19.96 -27.74
N ALA A 166 35.47 20.82 -27.88
CA ALA A 166 35.56 21.87 -28.91
C ALA A 166 36.22 21.36 -30.19
#